data_AF-A0A6G0VTZ9-F1
#
_entry.id   AF-A0A6G0VTZ9-F1
#
_cell.length_a   1.000
_cell.length_b   1.000
_cell.length_c   1.000
_cell.angle_alpha   90.00
_cell.angle_beta   90.00
_cell.angle_gamma   90.00
#
_symmetry.space_group_name_H-M   'P 1'
#
loop_
_entity.id
_entity.type
_entity.pdbx_description
1 polymer ?
#
loop_
_entity_poly.entity_id
_entity_poly.type
_entity_poly.pdbx_seq_one_letter_code
_entity_poly.pdbx_strand_id
1 'polypeptide(L)' 'MKVVNICYHPESSKSVFLGHIFKNMEPFYTKPINSLKLGIAIVSNLSSNYSICYIDRINLKKYMVLNKIAFPVLHSSYK' A
#
# COMPACT_ATOMS: atom_id res chain seq x y z
N MET A 1 -1.61 -1.89 2.61
CA MET A 1 -2.65 -2.92 2.36
C MET A 1 -2.24 -3.74 1.15
N LYS A 2 -2.48 -5.04 1.16
CA LYS A 2 -2.43 -5.90 -0.02
C LYS A 2 -3.83 -5.92 -0.65
N VAL A 3 -3.99 -5.28 -1.80
CA VAL A 3 -5.26 -5.24 -2.52
C VAL A 3 -5.54 -6.63 -3.10
N VAL A 4 -6.76 -7.09 -2.91
CA VAL A 4 -7.26 -8.36 -3.46
C VAL A 4 -8.22 -8.06 -4.62
N ASN A 5 -9.06 -7.03 -4.49
CA ASN A 5 -9.95 -6.61 -5.56
C ASN A 5 -10.27 -5.11 -5.49
N ILE A 6 -10.76 -4.57 -6.61
CA ILE A 6 -11.37 -3.24 -6.69
C ILE A 6 -12.87 -3.46 -6.80
N CYS A 7 -13.63 -2.92 -5.86
CA CYS A 7 -15.08 -3.09 -5.78
C CYS A 7 -15.78 -1.74 -5.90
N TYR A 8 -17.07 -1.76 -6.26
CA TYR A 8 -17.94 -0.59 -6.15
C TYR A 8 -18.70 -0.66 -4.82
N HIS A 9 -18.62 0.40 -4.01
CA HIS A 9 -19.35 0.51 -2.75
C HIS A 9 -20.67 1.25 -3.00
N PRO A 10 -21.83 0.56 -3.01
CA PRO A 10 -23.08 1.14 -3.50
C PRO A 10 -23.55 2.34 -2.66
N GLU A 11 -23.43 2.27 -1.33
CA GLU A 11 -23.90 3.34 -0.43
C GLU A 11 -23.12 4.65 -0.58
N SER A 12 -21.85 4.57 -0.96
CA SER A 12 -20.98 5.75 -1.14
C SER A 12 -20.80 6.11 -2.62
N SER A 13 -21.36 5.29 -3.53
CA SER A 13 -21.21 5.40 -4.98
C SER A 13 -19.77 5.59 -5.45
N LYS A 14 -18.82 4.91 -4.78
CA LYS A 14 -17.37 5.05 -5.02
C LYS A 14 -16.71 3.70 -5.23
N SER A 15 -15.66 3.71 -6.05
CA SER A 15 -14.73 2.59 -6.11
C SER A 15 -13.89 2.53 -4.83
N VAL A 16 -13.78 1.33 -4.28
CA VAL A 16 -13.03 1.02 -3.07
C VAL A 16 -12.08 -0.14 -3.32
N PHE A 17 -10.97 -0.17 -2.60
CA PHE A 17 -10.14 -1.36 -2.54
C PHE A 17 -10.66 -2.30 -1.46
N LEU A 18 -10.75 -3.57 -1.81
CA LEU A 18 -10.90 -4.66 -0.87
C LEU A 18 -9.55 -5.35 -0.70
N GLY A 19 -9.06 -5.48 0.53
CA GLY A 19 -7.77 -6.10 0.76
C GLY A 19 -7.46 -6.37 2.21
N HIS A 20 -6.26 -6.90 2.45
CA HIS A 20 -5.74 -7.16 3.79
C HIS A 20 -4.82 -6.03 4.25
N ILE A 21 -4.99 -5.56 5.47
CA ILE A 21 -4.14 -4.51 6.06
C ILE A 21 -2.88 -5.16 6.62
N PHE A 22 -1.72 -4.53 6.42
CA PHE A 22 -0.49 -4.94 7.09
C PHE A 22 -0.54 -4.48 8.54
N LYS A 23 -0.39 -5.38 9.50
CA LYS A 23 -0.39 -5.02 10.93
C LYS A 23 0.91 -4.35 11.35
N ASN A 24 2.01 -4.76 10.75
CA ASN A 24 3.33 -4.24 11.07
C ASN A 24 3.93 -3.56 9.84
N MET A 25 4.53 -2.39 10.07
CA MET A 25 5.21 -1.59 9.06
C MET A 25 6.42 -0.93 9.70
N GLU A 26 7.60 -1.23 9.19
CA GLU A 26 8.88 -0.72 9.70
C GLU A 26 9.73 -0.16 8.55
N PRO A 27 10.62 0.80 8.83
CA PRO A 27 11.55 1.29 7.82
C PRO A 27 12.47 0.15 7.35
N PHE A 28 12.68 0.04 6.03
CA PHE A 28 13.70 -0.85 5.45
C PHE A 28 15.13 -0.39 5.79
N TYR A 29 15.36 0.92 5.82
CA TYR A 29 16.56 1.55 6.38
C TYR A 29 16.23 2.89 7.06
N THR A 30 17.07 3.29 8.01
CA THR A 30 16.93 4.54 8.78
C THR A 30 17.93 5.62 8.40
N LYS A 31 19.03 5.27 7.72
CA LYS A 31 20.07 6.19 7.25
C LYS A 31 20.34 6.01 5.75
N PRO A 32 20.72 7.08 5.02
CA PRO A 32 20.83 8.48 5.48
C PRO A 32 19.47 9.16 5.70
N ILE A 33 18.39 8.61 5.14
CA ILE A 33 17.02 9.11 5.29
C ILE A 33 16.15 7.93 5.73
N ASN A 34 15.16 8.17 6.58
CA ASN A 34 14.18 7.14 6.94
C ASN A 34 13.39 6.73 5.68
N SER A 35 13.56 5.47 5.27
CA SER A 35 12.92 4.85 4.11
C SER A 35 11.39 5.00 4.09
N LEU A 36 10.71 5.08 5.24
CA LEU A 36 9.27 5.35 5.30
C LEU A 36 8.89 6.70 4.67
N LYS A 37 9.77 7.72 4.77
CA LYS A 37 9.56 9.02 4.11
C LYS A 37 9.55 8.89 2.58
N LEU A 38 10.25 7.87 2.06
CA LEU A 38 10.34 7.53 0.64
C LEU A 38 9.27 6.51 0.22
N GLY A 39 8.39 6.10 1.14
CA GLY A 39 7.39 5.06 0.91
C GLY A 39 7.97 3.64 0.97
N ILE A 40 9.22 3.44 1.38
CA ILE A 40 9.83 2.11 1.42
C ILE A 40 9.70 1.55 2.84
N ALA A 41 9.05 0.39 2.98
CA ALA A 41 8.80 -0.24 4.27
C ALA A 41 8.93 -1.76 4.18
N ILE A 42 9.41 -2.38 5.24
CA ILE A 42 9.22 -3.80 5.50
C ILE A 42 7.83 -3.95 6.12
N VAL A 43 7.01 -4.79 5.52
CA VAL A 43 5.65 -5.05 5.98
C VAL A 43 5.47 -6.53 6.29
N SER A 44 4.75 -6.84 7.37
CA SER A 44 4.43 -8.22 7.75
C SER A 44 3.05 -8.30 8.39
N ASN A 45 2.60 -9.54 8.61
CA ASN A 45 1.36 -9.86 9.30
C ASN A 45 0.12 -9.22 8.65
N LEU A 46 -0.34 -9.81 7.55
CA LEU A 46 -1.63 -9.43 6.96
C LEU A 46 -2.79 -9.71 7.93
N SER A 47 -3.79 -8.84 7.95
CA SER A 47 -5.06 -9.09 8.62
C SER A 47 -5.69 -10.38 8.08
N SER A 48 -6.33 -11.17 8.95
CA SER A 48 -7.11 -12.34 8.51
C SER A 48 -8.37 -11.91 7.73
N ASN A 49 -9.00 -10.83 8.17
CA ASN A 49 -10.22 -10.31 7.57
C ASN A 49 -9.89 -9.28 6.48
N TYR A 50 -10.80 -9.20 5.51
CA TYR A 50 -10.80 -8.13 4.52
C TYR A 50 -11.16 -6.79 5.16
N SER A 51 -10.61 -5.72 4.59
CA SER A 51 -10.92 -4.36 4.95
C SER A 51 -11.20 -3.55 3.69
N ILE A 52 -12.13 -2.61 3.81
CA ILE A 52 -12.49 -1.67 2.75
C ILE A 52 -11.62 -0.43 2.91
N CYS A 53 -10.97 -0.02 1.83
CA CYS A 53 -10.17 1.20 1.78
C CYS A 53 -10.66 2.10 0.66
N TYR A 54 -11.07 3.31 1.02
CA TYR A 54 -11.62 4.32 0.12
C TYR A 54 -10.49 4.96 -0.70
N ILE A 55 -10.51 4.76 -2.03
CA ILE A 55 -9.41 5.14 -2.93
C ILE A 55 -9.11 6.63 -2.86
N ASP A 56 -10.16 7.46 -2.77
CA ASP A 56 -10.09 8.92 -2.66
C ASP A 56 -9.46 9.41 -1.35
N ARG A 57 -9.38 8.55 -0.32
CA ARG A 57 -8.76 8.88 0.98
C ARG A 57 -7.31 8.39 1.07
N ILE A 58 -6.81 7.67 0.08
CA ILE A 58 -5.45 7.12 0.11
C ILE A 58 -4.50 8.14 -0.48
N ASN A 59 -3.64 8.69 0.37
CA ASN A 59 -2.47 9.42 -0.07
C ASN A 59 -1.41 8.37 -0.50
N LEU A 60 -1.43 7.98 -1.78
CA LEU A 60 -0.66 6.86 -2.33
C LEU A 60 0.86 7.12 -2.26
N LYS A 61 1.48 6.75 -1.14
CA LYS A 61 2.92 6.50 -1.04
C LYS A 61 3.13 5.02 -1.30
N LYS A 62 3.73 4.67 -2.45
CA LYS A 62 3.92 3.29 -2.90
C LYS A 62 4.80 2.54 -1.89
N TYR A 63 4.33 1.43 -1.33
CA TYR A 63 5.12 0.54 -0.46
C TYR A 63 5.56 -0.72 -1.21
N MET A 64 6.87 -0.97 -1.26
CA MET A 64 7.50 -2.20 -1.73
C MET A 64 8.34 -2.80 -0.61
N VAL A 65 8.17 -4.11 -0.33
CA VAL A 65 9.22 -5.16 -0.41
C VAL A 65 8.51 -6.53 -0.37
N LEU A 66 8.81 -7.41 -1.33
CA LEU A 66 8.55 -8.86 -1.26
C LEU A 66 9.89 -9.58 -1.23
N ASN A 67 10.01 -10.65 -0.43
CA ASN A 67 11.22 -11.48 -0.31
C ASN A 67 11.88 -11.78 -1.68
N LYS A 68 13.10 -11.24 -1.89
CA LYS A 68 14.09 -11.57 -2.93
C LYS A 68 13.72 -11.38 -4.42
N ILE A 69 12.65 -10.68 -4.81
CA ILE A 69 12.46 -10.29 -6.23
C ILE A 69 11.93 -8.85 -6.32
N ALA A 70 12.63 -8.01 -7.10
CA ALA A 70 12.29 -6.61 -7.36
C ALA A 70 11.97 -6.42 -8.86
N PHE A 71 10.80 -5.85 -9.19
CA PHE A 71 10.41 -5.46 -10.55
C PHE A 71 9.31 -4.37 -10.51
N PRO A 72 9.15 -3.56 -11.58
CA PRO A 72 9.76 -2.24 -11.69
C PRO A 72 8.80 -1.09 -11.40
N VAL A 73 9.40 0.08 -11.23
CA VAL A 73 8.76 1.37 -11.01
C VAL A 73 8.00 1.82 -12.26
N LEU A 74 6.67 1.95 -12.17
CA LEU A 74 5.93 2.83 -13.10
C LEU A 74 6.08 4.28 -12.63
N HIS A 75 6.96 5.02 -13.31
CA HIS A 75 6.94 6.47 -13.30
C HIS A 75 5.67 6.95 -13.99
N SER A 76 4.90 7.78 -13.32
CA SER A 76 4.06 8.77 -13.99
C SER A 76 4.49 10.13 -13.45
N SER A 77 5.41 10.79 -14.14
CA SER A 77 5.59 12.22 -14.01
C SER A 77 4.40 12.89 -14.68
N TYR A 78 3.50 13.48 -13.92
CA TYR A 78 2.61 14.51 -14.44
C TYR A 78 3.22 15.88 -14.07
N LYS A 79 3.49 16.67 -15.12
CA LYS A 79 3.67 18.11 -15.05
C LYS A 79 2.31 18.78 -14.83
#